data_AF-A0A3D3LI65-F1
#
_entry.id   AF-A0A3D3LI65-F1
#
_cell.length_a   1.000
_cell.length_b   1.000
_cell.length_c   1.000
_cell.angle_alpha   90.00
_cell.angle_beta   90.00
_cell.angle_gamma   90.00
#
_symmetry.space_group_name_H-M   'P 1'
#
loop_
_entity.id
_entity.type
_entity.pdbx_description
1 polymer ?
#
loop_
_entity_poly.entity_id
_entity_poly.type
_entity_poly.pdbx_seq_one_letter_code
_entity_poly.pdbx_strand_id
1 'polypeptide(L)'
;HTDFIFTMYAEEMGLYGALILLVMYLMILLMGYFIATQARSAFARILAMSISVSFFIYLFVNIAMVVGLLPVVGVPLPLMSYGGTSMLTVMFGMGLLMNVQVNRYTELSAK
;
A
#
# COMPACT_ATOMS: atom_id res chain seq x y z
N HIS A 1 0.47 -15.54 13.94
CA HIS A 1 1.47 -15.97 12.92
C HIS A 1 1.30 -15.28 11.55
N THR A 2 0.26 -14.45 11.33
CA THR A 2 0.04 -13.66 10.10
C THR A 2 0.98 -12.46 9.94
N ASP A 3 1.62 -12.06 11.05
CA ASP A 3 2.35 -10.79 11.19
C ASP A 3 3.84 -10.95 10.85
N PHE A 4 4.29 -12.19 10.66
CA PHE A 4 5.68 -12.55 10.35
C PHE A 4 5.82 -13.18 8.96
N ILE A 5 4.81 -13.07 8.09
CA ILE A 5 4.90 -13.60 6.71
C ILE A 5 6.07 -12.97 5.96
N PHE A 6 6.35 -11.68 6.18
CA PHE A 6 7.53 -11.04 5.60
C PHE A 6 8.83 -11.65 6.14
N THR A 7 8.93 -11.88 7.46
CA THR A 7 10.12 -12.47 8.09
C THR A 7 10.35 -13.90 7.62
N MET A 8 9.31 -14.73 7.57
CA MET A 8 9.37 -16.10 7.06
C MET A 8 9.81 -16.11 5.58
N TYR A 9 9.20 -15.25 4.74
CA TYR A 9 9.58 -15.13 3.33
C TYR A 9 11.03 -14.67 3.17
N ALA A 10 11.49 -13.74 4.00
CA ALA A 10 12.88 -13.26 4.00
C ALA A 10 13.86 -14.32 4.53
N GLU A 11 13.46 -15.21 5.44
CA GLU A 11 14.27 -16.35 5.87
C GLU A 11 14.41 -17.41 4.77
N GLU A 12 13.32 -17.70 4.03
CA GLU A 12 13.32 -18.71 2.96
C GLU A 12 14.05 -18.25 1.69
N MET A 13 13.82 -17.01 1.25
CA MET A 13 14.40 -16.44 0.03
C MET A 13 15.68 -15.63 0.27
N GLY A 14 16.05 -15.47 1.55
CA GLY A 14 17.16 -14.62 1.97
C GLY A 14 16.96 -13.13 1.64
N LEU A 15 18.07 -12.38 1.68
CA LEU A 15 18.10 -10.94 1.44
C LEU A 15 17.55 -10.54 0.06
N TYR A 16 17.79 -11.36 -0.97
CA TYR A 16 17.36 -11.08 -2.33
C TYR A 16 15.82 -11.08 -2.46
N GLY A 17 15.14 -12.05 -1.85
CA GLY A 17 13.67 -12.07 -1.84
C GLY A 17 13.08 -10.86 -1.13
N ALA A 18 13.65 -10.51 0.03
CA ALA A 18 13.20 -9.34 0.80
C ALA A 18 13.36 -8.03 -0.01
N LEU A 19 14.49 -7.86 -0.70
CA LEU A 19 14.73 -6.69 -1.56
C LEU A 19 13.76 -6.60 -2.73
N ILE A 20 13.53 -7.71 -3.45
CA ILE A 20 12.59 -7.75 -4.59
C ILE A 20 11.20 -7.34 -4.13
N LEU A 21 10.75 -7.90 -3.01
CA LEU A 21 9.44 -7.62 -2.46
C LEU A 21 9.30 -6.15 -2.05
N LEU A 22 10.32 -5.58 -1.40
CA LEU A 22 10.34 -4.16 -1.01
C LEU A 22 10.34 -3.23 -2.23
N VAL A 23 11.08 -3.58 -3.29
CA VAL A 23 11.05 -2.86 -4.57
C VAL A 23 9.67 -2.92 -5.22
N MET A 24 8.98 -4.07 -5.19
CA MET A 24 7.61 -4.18 -5.69
C MET A 24 6.64 -3.27 -4.94
N TYR A 25 6.70 -3.23 -3.60
CA TYR A 25 5.86 -2.31 -2.82
C TYR A 25 6.19 -0.84 -3.12
N LEU A 26 7.47 -0.51 -3.31
CA LEU A 26 7.89 0.83 -3.67
C LEU A 26 7.32 1.24 -5.05
N MET A 27 7.32 0.35 -6.03
CA MET A 27 6.71 0.61 -7.35
C MET A 27 5.21 0.92 -7.23
N ILE A 28 4.48 0.19 -6.39
CA ILE A 28 3.06 0.43 -6.14
C ILE A 28 2.84 1.81 -5.51
N LEU A 29 3.67 2.19 -4.54
CA LEU A 29 3.61 3.51 -3.91
C LEU A 29 3.88 4.65 -4.89
N LEU A 30 4.90 4.49 -5.74
CA LEU A 30 5.24 5.47 -6.77
C LEU A 30 4.11 5.60 -7.81
N MET A 31 3.47 4.50 -8.17
CA MET A 31 2.28 4.51 -9.04
C MET A 31 1.13 5.29 -8.39
N GLY A 32 0.82 5.04 -7.12
CA GLY A 32 -0.22 5.76 -6.38
C GLY A 32 0.05 7.27 -6.30
N TYR A 33 1.30 7.65 -6.02
CA TYR A 33 1.76 9.04 -6.05
C TYR A 33 1.58 9.66 -7.44
N PHE A 34 2.00 8.97 -8.50
CA PHE A 34 1.88 9.46 -9.88
C PHE A 34 0.41 9.67 -10.27
N ILE A 35 -0.48 8.74 -9.92
CA ILE A 35 -1.93 8.87 -10.14
C ILE A 35 -2.48 10.11 -9.44
N ALA A 36 -2.09 10.35 -8.19
CA ALA A 36 -2.55 11.52 -7.45
C ALA A 36 -2.08 12.83 -8.10
N THR A 37 -0.83 12.90 -8.59
CA THR A 37 -0.32 14.11 -9.24
C THR A 37 -0.98 14.41 -10.59
N GLN A 38 -1.49 13.40 -11.28
CA GLN A 38 -2.19 13.55 -12.57
C GLN A 38 -3.69 13.86 -12.43
N ALA A 39 -4.26 13.72 -11.25
CA ALA A 39 -5.68 13.98 -11.03
C ALA A 39 -5.98 15.48 -11.07
N ARG A 40 -6.92 15.90 -11.93
CA ARG A 40 -7.31 17.31 -12.09
C ARG A 40 -8.20 17.81 -10.95
N SER A 41 -9.05 16.95 -10.40
CA SER A 41 -9.89 17.28 -9.24
C SER A 41 -9.09 17.23 -7.93
N ALA A 42 -9.27 18.26 -7.10
CA ALA A 42 -8.68 18.31 -5.76
C ALA A 42 -9.14 17.15 -4.87
N PHE A 43 -10.42 16.76 -4.96
CA PHE A 43 -10.96 15.62 -4.22
C PHE A 43 -10.30 14.31 -4.64
N ALA A 44 -10.20 14.05 -5.96
CA ALA A 44 -9.59 12.84 -6.49
C ALA A 44 -8.10 12.75 -6.11
N ARG A 45 -7.38 13.89 -6.12
CA ARG A 45 -5.99 13.96 -5.67
C ARG A 45 -5.83 13.63 -4.18
N ILE A 46 -6.68 14.21 -3.32
CA ILE A 46 -6.65 13.94 -1.88
C ILE A 46 -7.00 12.47 -1.61
N LEU A 47 -8.00 11.92 -2.28
CA LEU A 47 -8.38 10.50 -2.16
C LEU A 47 -7.22 9.57 -2.53
N ALA A 48 -6.61 9.77 -3.71
CA ALA A 48 -5.49 8.96 -4.17
C ALA A 48 -4.26 9.07 -3.24
N MET A 49 -3.96 10.27 -2.74
CA MET A 49 -2.89 10.48 -1.75
C MET A 49 -3.19 9.75 -0.43
N SER A 50 -4.40 9.87 0.12
CA SER A 50 -4.77 9.21 1.38
C SER A 50 -4.67 7.68 1.30
N ILE A 51 -5.09 7.09 0.18
CA ILE A 51 -4.97 5.64 -0.04
C ILE A 51 -3.49 5.23 -0.14
N SER A 52 -2.69 5.99 -0.89
CA SER A 52 -1.26 5.73 -1.05
C SER A 52 -0.50 5.86 0.28
N VAL A 53 -0.82 6.87 1.10
CA VAL A 53 -0.23 7.07 2.43
C VAL A 53 -0.65 5.97 3.39
N SER A 54 -1.91 5.54 3.37
CA SER A 54 -2.38 4.42 4.19
C SER A 54 -1.60 3.14 3.88
N PHE A 55 -1.40 2.86 2.58
CA PHE A 55 -0.59 1.73 2.12
C PHE A 55 0.88 1.85 2.56
N PHE A 56 1.45 3.06 2.49
CA PHE A 56 2.81 3.33 2.99
C PHE A 56 2.94 3.06 4.48
N ILE A 57 1.98 3.51 5.30
CA ILE A 57 2.00 3.27 6.74
C ILE A 57 1.97 1.77 7.04
N TYR A 58 1.13 1.00 6.34
CA TYR A 58 1.10 -0.46 6.51
C TYR A 58 2.44 -1.13 6.20
N LEU A 59 3.10 -0.70 5.13
CA LEU A 59 4.43 -1.18 4.75
C LEU A 59 5.50 -0.76 5.77
N PHE A 60 5.52 0.52 6.14
CA PHE A 60 6.49 1.09 7.07
C PHE A 60 6.41 0.43 8.45
N VAL A 61 5.19 0.26 8.99
CA VAL A 61 4.98 -0.42 10.27
C VAL A 61 5.45 -1.87 10.18
N ASN A 62 5.17 -2.58 9.08
CA ASN A 62 5.66 -3.96 8.91
C ASN A 62 7.18 -4.04 8.92
N ILE A 63 7.87 -3.17 8.17
CA ILE A 63 9.34 -3.16 8.15
C ILE A 63 9.90 -2.77 9.52
N ALA A 64 9.33 -1.76 10.17
CA ALA A 64 9.76 -1.31 11.49
C ALA A 64 9.59 -2.40 12.57
N MET A 65 8.54 -3.22 12.47
CA MET A 65 8.38 -4.41 13.32
C MET A 65 9.49 -5.44 13.07
N VAL A 66 9.84 -5.70 11.81
CA VAL A 66 10.86 -6.69 11.43
C VAL A 66 12.26 -6.27 11.88
N VAL A 67 12.57 -4.97 11.81
CA VAL A 67 13.86 -4.42 12.26
C VAL A 67 13.91 -4.21 13.79
N GLY A 68 12.79 -4.41 14.50
CA GLY A 68 12.70 -4.27 15.96
C GLY A 68 12.60 -2.83 16.47
N LEU A 69 12.26 -1.88 15.58
CA LEU A 69 12.04 -0.47 15.91
C LEU A 69 10.69 -0.21 16.59
N LEU A 70 9.65 -0.98 16.23
CA LEU A 70 8.31 -0.89 16.81
C LEU A 70 7.92 -2.23 17.48
N PRO A 71 7.10 -2.20 18.55
CA PRO A 71 6.52 -3.42 19.10
C PRO A 71 5.64 -4.10 18.06
N VAL A 72 5.50 -5.42 18.13
CA VAL A 72 4.73 -6.19 17.14
C VAL A 72 3.23 -5.86 17.27
N VAL A 73 2.70 -5.08 16.32
CA VAL A 73 1.33 -4.54 16.33
C VAL A 73 0.32 -5.45 15.61
N GLY A 74 0.76 -6.60 15.08
CA GLY A 74 -0.15 -7.58 14.48
C GLY A 74 -0.86 -7.10 13.19
N VAL A 75 -0.21 -6.20 12.44
CA VAL A 75 -0.82 -5.58 11.27
C VAL A 75 -0.45 -6.36 9.99
N PRO A 76 -1.44 -6.88 9.24
CA PRO A 76 -1.18 -7.72 8.07
C PRO A 76 -0.47 -6.95 6.96
N LEU A 77 0.56 -7.57 6.36
CA LEU A 77 1.23 -7.05 5.17
C LEU A 77 0.19 -6.93 4.02
N PRO A 78 -0.03 -5.73 3.45
CA PRO A 78 -0.97 -5.55 2.36
C PRO A 78 -0.67 -6.51 1.21
N LEU A 79 -1.67 -7.18 0.63
CA LEU A 79 -1.55 -8.11 -0.51
C LEU A 79 -0.86 -9.47 -0.28
N MET A 80 -0.06 -9.66 0.77
CA MET A 80 0.60 -10.95 1.09
C MET A 80 0.05 -11.66 2.33
N SER A 81 -0.55 -10.93 3.27
CA SER A 81 -0.98 -11.53 4.54
C SER A 81 -2.40 -12.12 4.48
N TYR A 82 -2.62 -13.22 5.20
CA TYR A 82 -3.89 -13.97 5.30
C TYR A 82 -4.94 -13.28 6.20
N GLY A 83 -5.13 -11.97 6.02
CA GLY A 83 -6.23 -11.23 6.64
C GLY A 83 -7.31 -10.93 5.61
N GLY A 84 -8.31 -11.80 5.46
CA GLY A 84 -9.34 -11.68 4.40
C GLY A 84 -9.98 -10.29 4.31
N THR A 85 -10.36 -9.70 5.45
CA THR A 85 -10.94 -8.34 5.49
C THR A 85 -9.92 -7.27 5.12
N SER A 86 -8.68 -7.36 5.62
CA SER A 86 -7.62 -6.39 5.30
C SER A 86 -7.23 -6.43 3.82
N MET A 87 -7.19 -7.62 3.22
CA MET A 87 -6.92 -7.80 1.79
C MET A 87 -8.04 -7.17 0.96
N LEU A 88 -9.30 -7.41 1.31
CA LEU A 88 -10.45 -6.78 0.64
C LEU A 88 -10.40 -5.25 0.75
N THR A 89 -10.07 -4.69 1.91
CA THR A 89 -9.94 -3.23 2.08
C THR A 89 -8.84 -2.65 1.18
N VAL A 90 -7.67 -3.30 1.14
CA VAL A 90 -6.57 -2.86 0.27
C VAL A 90 -6.94 -2.97 -1.20
N MET A 91 -7.57 -4.07 -1.63
CA MET A 91 -8.02 -4.26 -3.01
C MET A 91 -9.08 -3.21 -3.41
N PHE A 92 -10.00 -2.88 -2.51
CA PHE A 92 -10.97 -1.82 -2.74
C PHE A 92 -10.28 -0.45 -2.88
N GLY A 93 -9.31 -0.15 -2.01
CA GLY A 93 -8.48 1.06 -2.13
C GLY A 93 -7.73 1.14 -3.47
N MET A 94 -7.15 0.03 -3.93
CA MET A 94 -6.50 -0.04 -5.25
C MET A 94 -7.50 0.19 -6.39
N GLY A 95 -8.71 -0.36 -6.29
CA GLY A 95 -9.78 -0.12 -7.25
C GLY A 95 -10.19 1.36 -7.33
N LEU A 96 -10.25 2.04 -6.19
CA LEU A 96 -10.49 3.49 -6.14
C LEU A 96 -9.34 4.29 -6.77
N LEU A 97 -8.09 3.91 -6.50
CA LEU A 97 -6.91 4.52 -7.13
C LEU A 97 -6.96 4.40 -8.66
N MET A 98 -7.30 3.21 -9.18
CA MET A 98 -7.48 3.01 -10.62
C MET A 98 -8.64 3.84 -11.17
N ASN A 99 -9.75 3.96 -10.43
CA ASN A 99 -10.87 4.79 -10.84
C ASN A 99 -10.48 6.28 -10.94
N VAL A 100 -9.67 6.78 -10.00
CA VAL A 100 -9.11 8.14 -10.06
C VAL A 100 -8.26 8.33 -11.32
N GLN A 101 -7.44 7.34 -11.69
CA GLN A 101 -6.63 7.40 -12.90
C GLN A 101 -7.46 7.43 -14.18
N VAL A 102 -8.55 6.64 -14.25
CA VAL A 102 -9.48 6.61 -15.39
C VAL A 102 -10.26 7.92 -15.49
N ASN A 103 -10.77 8.43 -14.36
CA ASN A 103 -11.55 9.66 -14.28
C ASN A 103 -10.69 10.92 -14.07
N ARG A 104 -9.40 10.87 -14.37
CA ARG A 104 -8.44 11.95 -14.05
C ARG A 104 -8.79 13.32 -14.66
N TYR A 105 -9.56 13.32 -15.75
CA TYR A 105 -9.98 14.54 -16.47
C TYR A 105 -11.32 15.10 -16.00
N THR A 106 -12.06 14.36 -15.18
CA THR A 106 -13.37 14.76 -14.70
C THR A 106 -13.22 15.74 -13.54
N GLU A 107 -13.72 16.96 -13.71
CA GLU A 107 -13.80 17.92 -12.62
C GLU A 107 -14.97 17.52 -11.71
N LEU A 108 -14.65 16.89 -10.57
CA LEU A 108 -15.62 16.66 -9.50
C LEU A 108 -15.90 18.01 -8.84
N SER A 109 -16.83 18.76 -9.42
CA SER A 109 -17.38 19.98 -8.81
C SER A 109 -18.35 19.55 -7.72
N ALA A 110 -17.96 19.75 -6.45
CA ALA A 110 -18.93 19.73 -5.35
C ALA A 110 -19.92 20.87 -5.61
N LYS A 111 -21.16 20.54 -5.95
CA LYS A 111 -22.28 21.48 -5.87
C LYS A 111 -22.66 21.68 -4.43
#